data_AF-A0A925IGX1-F1
#
_entry.id   AF-A0A925IGX1-F1
#
_cell.length_a   1.000
_cell.length_b   1.000
_cell.length_c   1.000
_cell.angle_alpha   90.00
_cell.angle_beta   90.00
_cell.angle_gamma   90.00
#
_symmetry.space_group_name_H-M   'P 1'
#
loop_
_entity.id
_entity.type
_entity.pdbx_description
1 polymer ?
#
loop_
_entity_poly.entity_id
_entity_poly.type
_entity_poly.pdbx_seq_one_letter_code
_entity_poly.pdbx_strand_id
1 'polypeptide(L)'
;VSGSSTFFDKTIVEVAGPGAKLDFNNVADTNNFKKFKLSTVYAEVPLELRFTPDPEKNGSSWKFAVGAKIGTMLNAHTKGKTLLTTSGSTLNAFARKESSKRFFNSTRLSGTARVGYGVFSVFSAIQINTYLKDGAGPAIRPYTIGIGISGL
;
A
#
# COMPACT_ATOMS: atom_id res chain seq x y z
N VAL A 1 3.16 10.19 -7.52
CA VAL A 1 3.84 9.24 -6.60
C VAL A 1 2.78 8.73 -5.63
N SER A 2 2.74 7.41 -5.39
CA SER A 2 1.77 6.73 -4.55
C SER A 2 2.50 5.97 -3.43
N GLY A 3 2.00 6.05 -2.20
CA GLY A 3 2.60 5.40 -1.04
C GLY A 3 1.55 4.67 -0.22
N SER A 4 1.85 3.45 0.20
CA SER A 4 1.00 2.65 1.10
C SER A 4 1.77 2.27 2.36
N SER A 5 1.09 2.24 3.50
CA SER A 5 1.63 1.75 4.77
C SER A 5 0.69 0.70 5.35
N THR A 6 1.21 -0.50 5.59
CA THR A 6 0.52 -1.58 6.30
C THR A 6 1.11 -1.70 7.70
N PHE A 7 0.27 -1.70 8.72
CA PHE A 7 0.70 -1.83 10.11
C PHE A 7 0.57 -3.27 10.57
N PHE A 8 1.52 -3.70 11.37
CA PHE A 8 1.56 -5.04 11.94
C PHE A 8 1.64 -4.94 13.45
N ASP A 9 0.84 -5.74 14.13
CA ASP A 9 0.92 -5.91 15.58
C ASP A 9 1.73 -7.17 15.89
N LYS A 10 2.68 -7.02 16.83
CA LYS A 10 3.58 -8.10 17.30
C LYS A 10 4.20 -8.97 16.19
N THR A 11 4.40 -8.41 15.00
CA THR A 11 4.95 -9.11 13.84
C THR A 11 6.00 -8.24 13.18
N ILE A 12 7.19 -8.81 12.94
CA ILE A 12 8.28 -8.17 12.21
C ILE A 12 8.31 -8.72 10.79
N VAL A 13 8.32 -7.82 9.81
CA VAL A 13 8.45 -8.15 8.40
C VAL A 13 9.89 -7.88 7.96
N GLU A 14 10.61 -8.91 7.55
CA GLU A 14 12.04 -8.80 7.24
C GLU A 14 12.29 -8.48 5.77
N VAL A 15 12.14 -7.21 5.38
CA VAL A 15 12.35 -6.79 3.98
C VAL A 15 13.79 -6.90 3.52
N ALA A 16 14.74 -6.87 4.46
CA ALA A 16 16.18 -6.98 4.22
C ALA A 16 16.81 -8.25 4.82
N GLY A 17 16.01 -9.27 5.18
CA GLY A 17 16.52 -10.56 5.67
C GLY A 17 17.41 -11.26 4.63
N PRO A 18 18.04 -12.39 4.96
CA PRO A 18 18.88 -13.13 4.01
C PRO A 18 18.10 -14.15 3.15
N GLY A 19 16.96 -14.68 3.63
CA GLY A 19 16.25 -15.83 3.03
C GLY A 19 15.67 -15.62 1.62
N ALA A 20 15.20 -16.67 0.95
CA ALA A 20 14.61 -16.51 -0.40
C ALA A 20 13.21 -15.87 -0.40
N LYS A 21 12.50 -15.94 0.73
CA LYS A 21 11.11 -15.48 0.91
C LYS A 21 11.02 -14.30 1.87
N LEU A 22 10.00 -13.47 1.71
CA LEU A 22 9.67 -12.41 2.65
C LEU A 22 9.12 -13.05 3.92
N ASP A 23 9.84 -12.89 5.02
CA ASP A 23 9.50 -13.51 6.29
C ASP A 23 8.64 -12.61 7.18
N PHE A 24 7.71 -13.24 7.90
CA PHE A 24 6.77 -12.61 8.82
C PHE A 24 6.94 -13.27 10.19
N ASN A 25 7.83 -12.70 10.99
CA ASN A 25 8.21 -13.25 12.28
C ASN A 25 7.25 -12.78 13.37
N ASN A 26 6.50 -13.71 13.96
CA ASN A 26 5.70 -13.44 15.15
C ASN A 26 6.63 -13.25 16.36
N VAL A 27 6.55 -12.06 16.97
CA VAL A 27 7.35 -11.63 18.12
C VAL A 27 6.47 -11.30 19.32
N ALA A 28 5.33 -11.99 19.46
CA ALA A 28 4.44 -11.81 20.60
C ALA A 28 5.10 -12.19 21.93
N ASP A 29 5.92 -13.24 21.93
CA ASP A 29 6.58 -13.78 23.12
C ASP A 29 8.01 -13.25 23.31
N THR A 30 8.43 -12.28 22.49
CA THR A 30 9.75 -11.65 22.57
C THR A 30 9.65 -10.12 22.57
N ASN A 31 10.79 -9.43 22.64
CA ASN A 31 10.82 -7.98 22.56
C ASN A 31 10.31 -7.52 21.18
N ASN A 32 9.31 -6.64 21.17
CA ASN A 32 8.63 -6.22 19.96
C ASN A 32 8.55 -4.70 19.84
N PHE A 33 8.23 -4.21 18.65
CA PHE A 33 8.05 -2.78 18.43
C PHE A 33 6.59 -2.38 18.72
N LYS A 34 6.40 -1.33 19.53
CA LYS A 34 5.08 -0.75 19.81
C LYS A 34 4.32 -0.35 18.54
N LYS A 35 5.05 0.15 17.54
CA LYS A 35 4.50 0.43 16.22
C LYS A 35 5.43 -0.13 15.17
N PHE A 36 4.96 -1.10 14.39
CA PHE A 36 5.68 -1.64 13.25
C PHE A 36 4.86 -1.45 11.97
N LYS A 37 5.50 -0.98 10.90
CA LYS A 37 4.85 -0.81 9.60
C LYS A 37 5.75 -1.23 8.45
N LEU A 38 5.13 -1.77 7.41
CA LEU A 38 5.70 -1.91 6.07
C LEU A 38 5.18 -0.78 5.19
N SER A 39 6.09 -0.02 4.59
CA SER A 39 5.74 1.07 3.68
C SER A 39 6.34 0.80 2.30
N THR A 40 5.51 0.94 1.26
CA THR A 40 5.95 0.86 -0.14
C THR A 40 5.56 2.11 -0.90
N VAL A 41 6.43 2.55 -1.80
CA VAL A 41 6.31 3.79 -2.56
C VAL A 41 6.56 3.51 -4.03
N TYR A 42 5.64 3.95 -4.88
CA TYR A 42 5.67 3.79 -6.33
C TYR A 42 5.57 5.15 -7.03
N ALA A 43 6.35 5.34 -8.10
CA ALA A 43 6.07 6.34 -9.11
C ALA A 43 5.08 5.71 -10.10
N GLU A 44 3.91 6.32 -10.28
CA GLU A 44 2.82 5.76 -11.08
C GLU A 44 2.35 6.79 -12.11
N VAL A 45 2.10 6.31 -13.33
CA VAL A 45 1.47 7.06 -14.42
C VAL A 45 0.06 6.50 -14.61
N PRO A 46 -1.00 7.30 -14.36
CA PRO A 46 -2.38 6.90 -14.60
C PRO A 46 -2.81 7.20 -16.04
N LEU A 47 -3.47 6.24 -16.67
CA LEU A 47 -4.22 6.44 -17.91
C LEU A 47 -5.69 6.16 -17.58
N GLU A 48 -6.52 7.21 -17.57
CA GLU A 48 -7.93 7.12 -17.20
C GLU A 48 -8.80 7.76 -18.29
N LEU A 49 -9.78 7.03 -18.80
CA LEU A 49 -10.86 7.57 -19.61
C LEU A 49 -11.95 8.07 -18.68
N ARG A 50 -12.38 9.31 -18.89
CA ARG A 50 -13.37 10.00 -18.04
C ARG A 50 -14.58 10.37 -18.87
N PHE A 51 -15.77 10.08 -18.34
CA PHE A 51 -17.04 10.37 -18.97
C PHE A 51 -17.96 11.09 -17.98
N THR A 52 -18.48 12.24 -18.42
CA THR A 52 -19.41 13.07 -17.66
C THR A 52 -20.56 13.44 -18.61
N PRO A 53 -21.77 12.88 -18.44
CA PRO A 53 -22.89 13.12 -19.35
C PRO A 53 -23.33 14.59 -19.40
N ASP A 54 -23.40 15.24 -18.23
CA ASP A 54 -23.83 16.65 -18.10
C ASP A 54 -22.69 17.49 -17.50
N PRO A 55 -21.73 17.97 -18.31
CA PRO A 55 -20.60 18.75 -17.81
C PRO A 55 -21.00 20.14 -17.31
N GLU A 56 -22.12 20.69 -17.79
CA GLU A 56 -22.59 22.05 -17.45
C GLU A 56 -23.26 22.12 -16.06
N LYS A 57 -23.81 20.99 -15.56
CA LYS A 57 -24.44 20.90 -14.23
C LYS A 57 -23.50 20.24 -13.21
N ASN A 58 -22.35 20.88 -12.97
CA ASN A 58 -21.27 20.33 -12.13
C ASN A 58 -21.69 19.90 -10.70
N GLY A 59 -22.76 20.48 -10.14
CA GLY A 59 -23.29 20.15 -8.81
C GLY A 59 -24.18 18.91 -8.72
N SER A 60 -24.66 18.36 -9.85
CA SER A 60 -25.61 17.22 -9.88
C SER A 60 -25.39 16.31 -11.08
N SER A 61 -24.13 16.15 -11.49
CA SER A 61 -23.76 15.33 -12.63
C SER A 61 -23.10 14.03 -12.19
N TRP A 62 -23.41 12.96 -12.92
CA TRP A 62 -22.74 11.68 -12.80
C TRP A 62 -21.38 11.74 -13.49
N LYS A 63 -20.36 11.16 -12.87
CA LYS A 63 -18.99 11.15 -13.39
C LYS A 63 -18.46 9.74 -13.29
N PHE A 64 -17.96 9.23 -14.40
CA PHE A 64 -17.39 7.89 -14.50
C PHE A 64 -15.95 8.00 -14.96
N ALA A 65 -15.07 7.18 -14.40
CA ALA A 65 -13.73 7.01 -14.91
C ALA A 65 -13.33 5.54 -14.86
N VAL A 66 -12.68 5.07 -15.91
CA VAL A 66 -12.08 3.74 -15.96
C VAL A 66 -10.68 3.85 -16.56
N GLY A 67 -9.73 3.11 -16.01
CA GLY A 67 -8.35 3.28 -16.41
C GLY A 67 -7.41 2.20 -15.92
N ALA A 68 -6.14 2.43 -16.18
CA ALA A 68 -5.04 1.63 -15.69
C ALA A 68 -3.94 2.54 -15.12
N LYS A 69 -3.16 2.00 -14.19
CA LYS A 69 -1.98 2.62 -13.64
C LYS A 69 -0.80 1.71 -13.86
N ILE A 70 0.26 2.26 -14.45
CA ILE A 70 1.57 1.60 -14.52
C ILE A 70 2.52 2.34 -13.59
N GLY A 71 3.29 1.60 -12.80
CA GLY A 71 4.22 2.19 -11.85
C GLY A 71 5.48 1.40 -11.63
N THR A 72 6.49 2.11 -11.13
CA THR A 72 7.78 1.56 -10.72
C THR A 72 8.04 1.81 -9.24
N MET A 73 8.57 0.82 -8.54
CA MET A 73 8.84 0.89 -7.10
C MET A 73 10.06 1.77 -6.83
N LEU A 74 9.82 2.87 -6.13
CA LEU A 74 10.87 3.76 -5.66
C LEU A 74 11.51 3.20 -4.39
N ASN A 75 10.68 2.76 -3.43
CA ASN A 75 11.13 2.36 -2.11
C ASN A 75 10.20 1.31 -1.48
N ALA A 76 10.79 0.35 -0.77
CA ALA A 76 10.11 -0.53 0.15
C ALA A 76 10.92 -0.60 1.45
N HIS A 77 10.28 -0.29 2.58
CA HIS A 77 10.95 -0.28 3.87
C HIS A 77 10.01 -0.65 5.00
N THR A 78 10.55 -1.25 6.05
CA THR A 78 9.88 -1.38 7.33
C THR A 78 10.36 -0.32 8.30
N LYS A 79 9.48 0.08 9.22
CA LYS A 79 9.81 1.01 10.30
C LYS A 79 9.18 0.51 11.61
N GLY A 80 10.03 0.11 12.55
CA GLY A 80 9.68 -0.15 13.93
C GLY A 80 9.95 1.08 14.80
N LYS A 81 9.05 1.42 15.72
CA LYS A 81 9.23 2.51 16.69
C LYS A 81 8.95 2.01 18.10
N THR A 82 9.83 2.36 19.02
CA THR A 82 9.80 2.04 20.45
C THR A 82 9.83 0.53 20.69
N LEU A 83 10.98 0.03 21.14
CA LEU A 83 11.15 -1.36 21.51
C LEU A 83 10.56 -1.57 22.91
N LEU A 84 9.68 -2.55 23.02
CA LEU A 84 9.03 -2.98 24.24
C LEU A 84 9.61 -4.32 24.70
N THR A 85 9.56 -4.57 26.00
CA THR A 85 9.74 -5.89 26.57
C THR A 85 8.51 -6.75 26.31
N THR A 86 8.62 -8.06 26.54
CA THR A 86 7.49 -9.00 26.51
C THR A 86 6.36 -8.59 27.47
N SER A 87 6.70 -7.96 28.59
CA SER A 87 5.76 -7.40 29.58
C SER A 87 5.14 -6.05 29.19
N GLY A 88 5.49 -5.48 28.03
CA GLY A 88 4.92 -4.22 27.52
C GLY A 88 5.59 -2.94 28.04
N SER A 89 6.61 -3.06 28.88
CA SER A 89 7.42 -1.92 29.34
C SER A 89 8.33 -1.41 28.23
N THR A 90 8.58 -0.11 28.19
CA THR A 90 9.49 0.46 27.19
C THR A 90 10.92 0.06 27.52
N LEU A 91 11.52 -0.76 26.66
CA LEU A 91 12.93 -1.13 26.78
C LEU A 91 13.83 -0.04 26.21
N ASN A 92 13.51 0.44 25.00
CA ASN A 92 14.27 1.50 24.36
C ASN A 92 13.43 2.32 23.36
N ALA A 93 13.57 3.64 23.40
CA ALA A 93 12.82 4.58 22.58
C ALA A 93 13.60 4.97 21.31
N PHE A 94 13.76 4.04 20.36
CA PHE A 94 14.37 4.31 19.06
C PHE A 94 13.44 3.96 17.89
N ALA A 95 13.83 4.37 16.68
CA ALA A 95 13.20 3.96 15.44
C ALA A 95 14.19 3.16 14.60
N ARG A 96 13.83 1.93 14.23
CA ARG A 96 14.57 1.12 13.26
C ARG A 96 13.91 1.23 11.90
N LYS A 97 14.69 1.55 10.86
CA LYS A 97 14.22 1.55 9.48
C LYS A 97 15.12 0.65 8.65
N GLU A 98 14.53 -0.33 7.99
CA GLU A 98 15.21 -1.23 7.06
C GLU A 98 14.57 -1.10 5.69
N SER A 99 15.37 -0.93 4.66
CA SER A 99 14.89 -0.64 3.30
C SER A 99 15.48 -1.64 2.33
N SER A 100 14.61 -2.34 1.60
CA SER A 100 15.02 -3.27 0.56
C SER A 100 13.83 -3.56 -0.35
N LYS A 101 14.11 -3.57 -1.66
CA LYS A 101 13.12 -3.83 -2.71
C LYS A 101 13.14 -5.28 -3.19
N ARG A 102 14.00 -6.13 -2.62
CA ARG A 102 14.38 -7.41 -3.23
C ARG A 102 13.22 -8.37 -3.44
N PHE A 103 12.26 -8.37 -2.52
CA PHE A 103 11.10 -9.28 -2.51
C PHE A 103 9.88 -8.75 -3.26
N PHE A 104 9.84 -7.44 -3.53
CA PHE A 104 8.67 -6.81 -4.12
C PHE A 104 8.81 -6.70 -5.63
N ASN A 105 7.69 -6.84 -6.33
CA ASN A 105 7.68 -6.59 -7.76
C ASN A 105 7.96 -5.10 -8.00
N SER A 106 8.98 -4.81 -8.83
CA SER A 106 9.36 -3.43 -9.12
C SER A 106 8.33 -2.75 -10.01
N THR A 107 7.65 -3.50 -10.87
CA THR A 107 6.57 -2.98 -11.69
C THR A 107 5.25 -3.19 -10.95
N ARG A 108 4.37 -2.19 -10.99
CA ARG A 108 2.98 -2.30 -10.55
C ARG A 108 2.07 -1.98 -11.72
N LEU A 109 1.18 -2.91 -12.04
CA LEU A 109 0.11 -2.73 -13.02
C LEU A 109 -1.21 -2.88 -12.30
N SER A 110 -2.06 -1.84 -12.36
CA SER A 110 -3.35 -1.84 -11.68
C SER A 110 -4.47 -1.36 -12.60
N GLY A 111 -5.64 -1.99 -12.52
CA GLY A 111 -6.88 -1.46 -13.09
C GLY A 111 -7.54 -0.51 -12.10
N THR A 112 -8.16 0.58 -12.58
CA THR A 112 -8.87 1.56 -11.76
C THR A 112 -10.27 1.83 -12.31
N ALA A 113 -11.22 2.05 -11.41
CA ALA A 113 -12.56 2.51 -11.73
C ALA A 113 -13.02 3.53 -10.70
N ARG A 114 -13.72 4.58 -11.14
CA ARG A 114 -14.30 5.61 -10.28
C ARG A 114 -15.70 5.93 -10.78
N VAL A 115 -16.63 6.07 -9.83
CA VAL A 115 -17.97 6.57 -10.07
C VAL A 115 -18.25 7.68 -9.07
N GLY A 116 -18.85 8.77 -9.50
CA GLY A 116 -19.18 9.88 -8.63
C GLY A 116 -20.46 10.59 -9.04
N TYR A 117 -21.04 11.28 -8.08
CA TYR A 117 -22.20 12.14 -8.25
C TYR A 117 -21.98 13.43 -7.45
N GLY A 118 -21.99 14.57 -8.14
CA GLY A 118 -21.69 15.87 -7.54
C GLY A 118 -20.26 15.91 -6.95
N VAL A 119 -20.16 16.07 -5.63
CA VAL A 119 -18.90 16.13 -4.87
C VAL A 119 -18.46 14.78 -4.30
N PHE A 120 -19.31 13.76 -4.34
CA PHE A 120 -19.00 12.45 -3.79
C PHE A 120 -18.55 11.51 -4.90
N SER A 121 -17.51 10.73 -4.63
CA SER A 121 -17.07 9.66 -5.52
C SER A 121 -16.65 8.43 -4.74
N VAL A 122 -16.78 7.28 -5.40
CA VAL A 122 -16.21 6.01 -4.97
C VAL A 122 -15.16 5.64 -6.01
N PHE A 123 -13.96 5.31 -5.55
CA PHE A 123 -12.89 4.80 -6.40
C PHE A 123 -12.51 3.40 -5.97
N SER A 124 -12.08 2.62 -6.94
CA SER A 124 -11.52 1.30 -6.75
C SER A 124 -10.24 1.15 -7.58
N ALA A 125 -9.31 0.36 -7.06
CA ALA A 125 -8.10 -0.03 -7.75
C ALA A 125 -7.77 -1.48 -7.40
N ILE A 126 -7.42 -2.28 -8.40
CA ILE A 126 -6.97 -3.67 -8.20
C ILE A 126 -5.64 -3.86 -8.90
N GLN A 127 -4.68 -4.44 -8.18
CA GLN A 127 -3.39 -4.79 -8.78
C GLN A 127 -3.53 -6.05 -9.63
N ILE A 128 -3.20 -5.93 -10.91
CA ILE A 128 -3.28 -7.01 -11.89
C ILE A 128 -2.08 -7.93 -11.76
N ASN A 129 -0.89 -7.41 -11.49
CA ASN A 129 0.30 -8.24 -11.28
C ASN A 129 0.51 -8.57 -9.79
N THR A 130 1.35 -9.57 -9.52
CA THR A 130 1.70 -9.95 -8.13
C THR A 130 2.51 -8.85 -7.45
N TYR A 131 2.20 -8.61 -6.17
CA TYR A 131 2.88 -7.61 -5.34
C TYR A 131 4.29 -8.05 -4.92
N LEU A 132 4.46 -9.34 -4.63
CA LEU A 132 5.74 -9.97 -4.40
C LEU A 132 6.29 -10.56 -5.71
N LYS A 133 7.61 -10.68 -5.81
CA LYS A 133 8.25 -11.43 -6.90
C LYS A 133 7.92 -12.92 -6.78
N ASP A 134 8.03 -13.63 -7.89
CA ASP A 134 7.86 -15.08 -7.90
C ASP A 134 8.88 -15.75 -6.97
N GLY A 135 8.40 -16.71 -6.18
CA GLY A 135 9.21 -17.39 -5.16
C GLY A 135 9.49 -16.59 -3.88
N ALA A 136 9.19 -15.28 -3.84
CA ALA A 136 9.38 -14.44 -2.65
C ALA A 136 8.24 -14.56 -1.62
N GLY A 137 7.16 -15.25 -1.95
CA GLY A 137 6.00 -15.44 -1.09
C GLY A 137 4.75 -15.85 -1.89
N PRO A 138 3.56 -15.81 -1.26
CA PRO A 138 2.31 -16.08 -1.95
C PRO A 138 1.98 -15.01 -2.99
N ALA A 139 1.16 -15.38 -3.97
CA ALA A 139 0.68 -14.45 -4.99
C ALA A 139 -0.35 -13.47 -4.39
N ILE A 140 0.13 -12.29 -3.96
CA ILE A 140 -0.71 -11.24 -3.38
C ILE A 140 -1.10 -10.23 -4.46
N ARG A 141 -2.40 -9.93 -4.58
CA ARG A 141 -2.96 -8.92 -5.49
C ARG A 141 -3.79 -7.91 -4.70
N PRO A 142 -3.17 -6.83 -4.19
CA PRO A 142 -3.87 -5.85 -3.37
C PRO A 142 -5.01 -5.19 -4.14
N TYR A 143 -6.14 -5.01 -3.49
CA TYR A 143 -7.24 -4.16 -3.95
C TYR A 143 -7.43 -3.01 -2.97
N THR A 144 -7.98 -1.91 -3.46
CA THR A 144 -8.32 -0.74 -2.66
C THR A 144 -9.67 -0.22 -3.13
N ILE A 145 -10.51 0.10 -2.16
CA ILE A 145 -11.76 0.82 -2.36
C ILE A 145 -11.70 2.05 -1.45
N GLY A 146 -12.13 3.19 -1.95
CA GLY A 146 -12.18 4.40 -1.14
C GLY A 146 -13.24 5.36 -1.64
N ILE A 147 -13.53 6.33 -0.79
CA ILE A 147 -14.45 7.42 -1.08
C ILE A 147 -13.64 8.71 -1.29
N GLY A 148 -14.11 9.57 -2.18
CA GLY A 148 -13.53 10.87 -2.48
C GLY A 148 -14.57 11.97 -2.30
N ILE A 149 -14.12 13.09 -1.75
CA ILE A 149 -14.90 14.34 -1.68
C ILE A 149 -14.23 15.32 -2.63
N SER A 150 -14.59 15.26 -3.91
CA SER A 150 -14.12 16.16 -4.97
C SER A 150 -15.04 16.07 -6.17
N GLY A 151 -14.99 17.08 -7.05
CA GLY A 151 -15.71 17.08 -8.34
C GLY A 151 -15.16 16.10 -9.38
N LEU A 152 -14.66 14.92 -8.96
CA LEU A 152 -13.83 13.90 -9.62
C LEU A 152 -12.33 13.99 -9.34
#